data_AF-A0A8T0WM40-F1
#
_entry.id   AF-A0A8T0WM40-F1
#
_cell.length_a   1.000
_cell.length_b   1.000
_cell.length_c   1.000
_cell.angle_alpha   90.00
_cell.angle_beta   90.00
_cell.angle_gamma   90.00
#
_symmetry.space_group_name_H-M   'P 1'
#
loop_
_entity.id
_entity.type
_entity.pdbx_description
1 polymer ?
#
loop_
_entity_poly.entity_id
_entity_poly.type
_entity_poly.pdbx_seq_one_letter_code
_entity_poly.pdbx_strand_id
1 'polypeptide(L)'
;MNELSLVLQRKDQDIIQAVGLLVDMNERLQTLRDNGWEALFEDVKSFCAANGILVPNMDEHIPSMGHSRLDGMTVSQLHYYRVQIFCAAIDSIITEMGHRFNDGSMDLLLRFFCLDPRKNFSQFDVEKISQLADIYSEDFSEADCAIINDQLEAYICYVR
;
A
#
# COMPACT_ATOMS: atom_id res chain seq x y z
N MET A 1 7.23 -1.21 -9.45
CA MET A 1 7.30 -1.99 -8.19
C MET A 1 8.62 -1.83 -7.46
N ASN A 2 9.79 -1.92 -8.13
CA ASN A 2 11.09 -1.79 -7.43
C ASN A 2 11.30 -0.39 -6.80
N GLU A 3 10.75 0.67 -7.42
CA GLU A 3 10.94 2.05 -6.96
C GLU A 3 10.35 2.32 -5.56
N LEU A 4 9.13 1.88 -5.26
CA LEU A 4 8.56 2.00 -3.92
C LEU A 4 9.40 1.24 -2.89
N SER A 5 9.83 0.02 -3.22
CA SER A 5 10.68 -0.79 -2.33
C SER A 5 12.02 -0.11 -2.07
N LEU A 6 12.65 0.44 -3.10
CA LEU A 6 13.91 1.19 -2.99
C LEU A 6 13.74 2.50 -2.23
N VAL A 7 12.59 3.15 -2.34
CA VAL A 7 12.27 4.37 -1.62
C VAL A 7 12.10 4.02 -0.14
N LEU A 8 11.20 3.08 0.22
CA LEU A 8 10.96 2.60 1.60
C LEU A 8 12.20 2.04 2.34
N GLN A 9 13.27 1.71 1.62
CA GLN A 9 14.51 1.18 2.19
C GLN A 9 15.56 2.27 2.51
N ARG A 10 15.37 3.52 2.07
CA ARG A 10 16.33 4.61 2.33
C ARG A 10 16.05 5.26 3.68
N LYS A 11 17.10 5.53 4.47
CA LYS A 11 16.98 6.14 5.80
C LYS A 11 16.81 7.67 5.76
N ASP A 12 17.05 8.28 4.61
CA ASP A 12 17.08 9.70 4.32
C ASP A 12 15.86 10.14 3.50
N GLN A 13 14.69 9.58 3.80
CA GLN A 13 13.55 9.54 2.89
C GLN A 13 12.66 10.79 2.92
N ASP A 14 12.14 11.16 1.74
CA ASP A 14 11.08 12.16 1.61
C ASP A 14 9.73 11.48 1.82
N ILE A 15 9.15 11.70 3.00
CA ILE A 15 7.88 11.09 3.40
C ILE A 15 6.77 11.47 2.41
N ILE A 16 6.79 12.69 1.86
CA ILE A 16 5.82 13.12 0.84
C ILE A 16 5.98 12.29 -0.43
N GLN A 17 7.23 12.08 -0.89
CA GLN A 17 7.49 11.24 -2.05
C GLN A 17 7.04 9.79 -1.81
N ALA A 18 7.28 9.25 -0.62
CA ALA A 18 6.87 7.90 -0.26
C ALA A 18 5.34 7.73 -0.26
N VAL A 19 4.61 8.69 0.33
CA VAL A 19 3.14 8.70 0.33
C VAL A 19 2.59 8.84 -1.09
N GLY A 20 3.16 9.72 -1.91
CA GLY A 20 2.77 9.84 -3.32
C GLY A 20 2.94 8.53 -4.10
N LEU A 21 4.07 7.85 -3.91
CA LEU A 21 4.31 6.54 -4.54
C LEU A 21 3.36 5.43 -4.07
N LEU A 22 2.86 5.50 -2.83
CA LEU A 22 1.86 4.56 -2.33
C LEU A 22 0.51 4.75 -3.03
N VAL A 23 0.08 6.00 -3.22
CA VAL A 23 -1.14 6.33 -3.97
C VAL A 23 -1.01 5.86 -5.41
N ASP A 24 0.09 6.22 -6.09
CA ASP A 24 0.37 5.80 -7.46
C ASP A 24 0.40 4.27 -7.60
N MET A 25 0.96 3.58 -6.61
CA MET A 25 1.00 2.12 -6.62
C MET A 25 -0.40 1.51 -6.49
N ASN A 26 -1.23 2.02 -5.60
CA ASN A 26 -2.61 1.55 -5.44
C ASN A 26 -3.41 1.73 -6.73
N GLU A 27 -3.31 2.90 -7.38
CA GLU A 27 -3.96 3.15 -8.67
C GLU A 27 -3.49 2.19 -9.77
N ARG A 28 -2.18 1.91 -9.81
CA ARG A 28 -1.61 0.95 -10.76
C ARG A 28 -2.07 -0.48 -10.51
N LEU A 29 -2.19 -0.88 -9.25
CA LEU A 29 -2.71 -2.21 -8.89
C LEU A 29 -4.18 -2.34 -9.29
N GLN A 30 -5.00 -1.32 -9.05
CA GLN A 30 -6.39 -1.30 -9.49
C GLN A 30 -6.50 -1.38 -11.02
N THR A 31 -5.69 -0.59 -11.73
CA THR A 31 -5.65 -0.63 -13.20
C THR A 31 -5.23 -2.01 -13.72
N LEU A 32 -4.24 -2.64 -13.08
CA LEU A 32 -3.79 -4.00 -13.41
C LEU A 32 -4.89 -5.02 -13.15
N ARG A 33 -5.63 -4.89 -12.06
CA ARG A 33 -6.75 -5.76 -11.72
C ARG A 33 -7.86 -5.70 -12.77
N ASP A 34 -8.24 -4.49 -13.17
CA ASP A 34 -9.41 -4.27 -14.01
C ASP A 34 -9.12 -4.56 -15.50
N ASN A 35 -7.92 -4.19 -15.97
CA ASN A 35 -7.58 -4.21 -17.40
C ASN A 35 -6.33 -5.03 -17.75
N GLY A 36 -5.63 -5.58 -16.75
CA GLY A 36 -4.35 -6.25 -16.95
C GLY A 36 -4.44 -7.74 -17.29
N TRP A 37 -5.62 -8.34 -17.11
CA TRP A 37 -5.81 -9.78 -17.32
C TRP A 37 -5.51 -10.19 -18.77
N GLU A 38 -6.10 -9.53 -19.75
CA GLU A 38 -6.00 -9.90 -21.15
C GLU A 38 -4.55 -9.83 -21.65
N ALA A 39 -3.83 -8.76 -21.31
CA ALA A 39 -2.41 -8.60 -21.65
C ALA A 39 -1.53 -9.69 -21.00
N LEU A 40 -1.71 -9.93 -19.69
CA LEU A 40 -0.98 -10.99 -18.99
C LEU A 40 -1.27 -12.37 -19.60
N PHE A 41 -2.52 -12.62 -19.97
CA PHE A 41 -2.91 -13.91 -20.51
C PHE A 41 -2.32 -14.16 -21.90
N GLU A 42 -2.21 -13.13 -22.76
CA GLU A 42 -1.48 -13.24 -24.04
C GLU A 42 0.01 -13.53 -23.83
N ASP A 43 0.65 -12.89 -22.86
CA ASP A 43 2.05 -13.13 -22.53
C ASP A 43 2.26 -14.58 -22.03
N VAL A 44 1.38 -15.07 -21.17
CA VAL A 44 1.40 -16.45 -20.68
C VAL A 44 1.19 -17.44 -21.82
N LYS A 45 0.24 -17.19 -22.74
CA LYS A 45 0.04 -18.04 -23.92
C LYS A 45 1.29 -18.09 -24.79
N SER A 46 1.92 -16.94 -25.02
CA SER A 46 3.16 -16.83 -25.80
C SER A 46 4.32 -17.59 -25.15
N PHE A 47 4.46 -17.46 -23.82
CA PHE A 47 5.44 -18.21 -23.04
C PHE A 47 5.18 -19.72 -23.11
N CYS A 48 3.93 -20.15 -22.95
CA CYS A 48 3.56 -21.56 -23.04
C CYS A 48 3.87 -22.13 -24.42
N ALA A 49 3.53 -21.41 -25.50
CA ALA A 49 3.85 -21.81 -26.87
C ALA A 49 5.36 -21.95 -27.10
N ALA A 50 6.17 -21.01 -26.61
CA ALA A 50 7.62 -21.05 -26.71
C ALA A 50 8.26 -22.24 -25.97
N ASN A 51 7.62 -22.72 -24.91
CA ASN A 51 8.12 -23.81 -24.07
C ASN A 51 7.40 -25.16 -24.31
N GLY A 52 6.51 -25.24 -25.29
CA GLY A 52 5.73 -26.45 -25.57
C GLY A 52 4.75 -26.86 -24.46
N ILE A 53 4.32 -25.90 -23.63
CA ILE A 53 3.34 -26.11 -22.57
C ILE A 53 1.94 -25.95 -23.15
N LEU A 54 1.07 -26.93 -22.91
CA LEU A 54 -0.33 -26.85 -23.34
C LEU A 54 -1.10 -25.85 -22.48
N VAL A 55 -1.78 -24.92 -23.14
CA VAL A 55 -2.68 -23.98 -22.46
C VAL A 55 -4.02 -24.69 -22.21
N PRO A 56 -4.53 -24.69 -20.96
CA PRO A 56 -5.83 -25.27 -20.65
C PRO A 56 -6.99 -24.62 -21.43
N ASN A 57 -8.07 -25.38 -21.65
CA ASN A 57 -9.26 -24.86 -22.33
C ASN A 57 -10.06 -23.95 -21.38
N MET A 58 -10.00 -22.64 -21.61
CA MET A 58 -10.63 -21.64 -20.75
C MET A 58 -12.16 -21.77 -20.62
N ASP A 59 -12.83 -22.43 -21.56
CA ASP A 59 -14.27 -22.72 -21.53
C ASP A 59 -14.62 -24.01 -20.77
N GLU A 60 -13.61 -24.85 -20.47
CA GLU A 60 -13.80 -26.07 -19.70
C GLU A 60 -14.18 -25.76 -18.25
N HIS A 61 -15.14 -26.53 -17.74
CA HIS A 61 -15.63 -26.40 -16.38
C HIS A 61 -14.89 -27.38 -15.46
N ILE A 62 -14.29 -26.85 -14.41
CA ILE A 62 -13.59 -27.61 -13.38
C ILE A 62 -14.40 -27.59 -12.07
N PRO A 63 -14.23 -28.58 -11.19
CA PRO A 63 -14.80 -28.52 -9.84
C PRO A 63 -14.29 -27.29 -9.10
N SER A 64 -15.19 -26.54 -8.47
CA SER A 64 -14.80 -25.37 -7.66
C SER A 64 -13.94 -25.82 -6.47
N MET A 65 -12.71 -25.30 -6.37
CA MET A 65 -11.79 -25.60 -5.26
C MET A 65 -12.31 -24.97 -3.97
N GLY A 66 -12.40 -25.75 -2.89
CA GLY A 66 -12.95 -25.30 -1.59
C GLY A 66 -14.39 -25.74 -1.32
N HIS A 67 -15.09 -26.31 -2.32
CA HIS A 67 -16.37 -26.97 -2.14
C HIS A 67 -16.19 -28.50 -2.07
N SER A 68 -17.06 -29.18 -1.32
CA SER A 68 -17.04 -30.64 -1.31
C SER A 68 -17.37 -31.17 -2.71
N ARG A 69 -16.75 -32.28 -3.13
CA ARG A 69 -17.05 -32.94 -4.43
C ARG A 69 -18.53 -33.33 -4.59
N LEU A 70 -19.30 -33.35 -3.50
CA LEU A 70 -20.73 -33.65 -3.47
C LEU A 70 -21.61 -32.47 -3.90
N ASP A 71 -21.08 -31.24 -3.91
CA ASP A 71 -21.85 -30.01 -4.13
C ASP A 71 -22.13 -29.74 -5.63
N GLY A 72 -21.44 -30.43 -6.54
CA GLY A 72 -21.66 -30.34 -8.00
C GLY A 72 -21.34 -28.96 -8.62
N MET A 73 -20.90 -27.98 -7.83
CA MET A 73 -20.53 -26.64 -8.29
C MET A 73 -19.29 -26.71 -9.17
N THR A 74 -19.46 -26.35 -10.44
CA THR A 74 -18.38 -26.24 -11.41
C THR A 74 -18.18 -24.78 -11.82
N VAL A 75 -16.94 -24.44 -12.14
CA VAL A 75 -16.52 -23.10 -12.51
C VAL A 75 -15.68 -23.19 -13.78
N SER A 76 -15.80 -22.22 -14.68
CA SER A 76 -14.94 -22.19 -15.87
C SER A 76 -13.47 -22.00 -15.47
N GLN A 77 -12.54 -22.60 -16.22
CA GLN A 77 -11.12 -22.37 -16.03
C GLN A 77 -10.77 -20.89 -16.14
N LEU A 78 -11.43 -20.15 -17.05
CA LEU A 78 -11.27 -18.71 -17.14
C LEU A 78 -11.59 -18.00 -15.82
N HIS A 79 -12.73 -18.32 -15.21
CA HIS A 79 -13.12 -17.70 -13.94
C HIS A 79 -12.16 -18.10 -12.81
N TYR A 80 -11.75 -19.37 -12.76
CA TYR A 80 -10.78 -19.84 -11.77
C TYR A 80 -9.48 -19.04 -11.84
N TYR A 81 -8.83 -18.96 -13.01
CA TYR A 81 -7.57 -18.25 -13.14
C TYR A 81 -7.70 -16.72 -13.04
N ARG A 82 -8.71 -16.13 -13.70
CA ARG A 82 -8.89 -14.67 -13.70
C ARG A 82 -9.36 -14.16 -12.34
N VAL A 83 -10.42 -14.74 -11.79
CA VAL A 83 -11.08 -14.19 -10.61
C VAL A 83 -10.47 -14.76 -9.34
N GLN A 84 -10.40 -16.09 -9.22
CA GLN A 84 -10.01 -16.73 -7.97
C GLN A 84 -8.48 -16.70 -7.72
N ILE A 85 -7.68 -16.53 -8.76
CA ILE A 85 -6.21 -16.43 -8.62
C ILE A 85 -5.76 -14.99 -8.88
N PHE A 86 -5.92 -14.48 -10.10
CA PHE A 86 -5.34 -13.19 -10.49
C PHE A 86 -5.95 -12.01 -9.73
N CYS A 87 -7.27 -11.82 -9.79
CA CYS A 87 -7.94 -10.75 -9.06
C CYS A 87 -7.75 -10.92 -7.56
N ALA A 88 -7.93 -12.14 -7.02
CA ALA A 88 -7.77 -12.40 -5.59
C ALA A 88 -6.36 -12.06 -5.06
N ALA A 89 -5.31 -12.36 -5.82
CA ALA A 89 -3.94 -12.01 -5.45
C ALA A 89 -3.73 -10.49 -5.41
N ILE A 90 -4.22 -9.76 -6.41
CA ILE A 90 -4.12 -8.30 -6.46
C ILE A 90 -4.96 -7.66 -5.35
N ASP A 91 -6.18 -8.14 -5.16
CA ASP A 91 -7.09 -7.69 -4.09
C ASP A 91 -6.43 -7.87 -2.72
N SER A 92 -5.79 -9.02 -2.47
CA SER A 92 -5.04 -9.23 -1.23
C SER A 92 -3.91 -8.22 -1.03
N ILE A 93 -3.20 -7.83 -2.09
CA ILE A 93 -2.12 -6.83 -2.00
C ILE A 93 -2.71 -5.45 -1.70
N ILE A 94 -3.76 -5.04 -2.41
CA ILE A 94 -4.45 -3.76 -2.22
C ILE A 94 -4.99 -3.67 -0.79
N THR A 95 -5.66 -4.72 -0.32
CA THR A 95 -6.21 -4.79 1.04
C THR A 95 -5.10 -4.67 2.10
N GLU A 96 -4.01 -5.42 1.95
CA GLU A 96 -2.88 -5.33 2.88
C GLU A 96 -2.24 -3.93 2.88
N MET A 97 -2.13 -3.29 1.71
CA MET A 97 -1.66 -1.91 1.63
C MET A 97 -2.59 -0.93 2.32
N GLY A 98 -3.90 -1.06 2.11
CA GLY A 98 -4.90 -0.24 2.80
C GLY A 98 -4.89 -0.43 4.33
N HIS A 99 -4.61 -1.64 4.82
CA HIS A 99 -4.48 -1.88 6.26
C HIS A 99 -3.21 -1.27 6.86
N ARG A 100 -2.07 -1.38 6.16
CA ARG A 100 -0.78 -0.85 6.64
C ARG A 100 -0.67 0.67 6.52
N PHE A 101 -1.29 1.24 5.49
CA PHE A 101 -1.24 2.66 5.17
C PHE A 101 -2.67 3.21 5.09
N ASN A 102 -3.44 3.02 6.15
CA ASN A 102 -4.76 3.63 6.26
C ASN A 102 -4.66 5.15 6.40
N ASP A 103 -5.80 5.84 6.31
CA ASP A 103 -5.86 7.31 6.38
C ASP A 103 -5.16 7.87 7.63
N GLY A 104 -5.33 7.23 8.78
CA GLY A 104 -4.66 7.64 10.02
C GLY A 104 -3.14 7.48 9.96
N SER A 105 -2.65 6.38 9.38
CA SER A 105 -1.21 6.13 9.22
C SER A 105 -0.58 7.07 8.20
N MET A 106 -1.30 7.38 7.11
CA MET A 106 -0.86 8.35 6.12
C MET A 106 -0.85 9.78 6.67
N ASP A 107 -1.89 10.17 7.41
CA ASP A 107 -1.96 11.47 8.08
C ASP A 107 -0.85 11.63 9.12
N LEU A 108 -0.61 10.58 9.92
CA LEU A 108 0.51 10.54 10.86
C LEU A 108 1.85 10.75 10.15
N LEU A 109 2.11 10.01 9.06
CA LEU A 109 3.33 10.14 8.27
C LEU A 109 3.49 11.56 7.69
N LEU A 110 2.42 12.15 7.16
CA LEU A 110 2.43 13.51 6.65
C LEU A 110 2.70 14.55 7.75
N ARG A 111 2.20 14.35 8.97
CA ARG A 111 2.50 15.22 10.12
C ARG A 111 3.97 15.12 10.52
N PHE A 112 4.58 13.93 10.49
CA PHE A 112 6.02 13.76 10.73
C PHE A 112 6.90 14.47 9.69
N PHE A 113 6.37 14.87 8.54
CA PHE A 113 7.15 15.59 7.52
C PHE A 113 7.69 16.94 8.02
N CYS A 114 7.02 17.58 8.97
CA CYS A 114 7.49 18.85 9.55
C CYS A 114 8.84 18.70 10.29
N LEU A 115 9.21 17.47 10.66
CA LEU A 115 10.49 17.12 11.29
C LEU A 115 11.58 16.76 10.28
N ASP A 116 11.38 16.98 8.98
CA ASP A 116 12.40 16.68 7.96
C ASP A 116 13.62 17.61 8.06
N PRO A 117 14.80 17.10 8.46
CA PRO A 117 15.99 17.93 8.62
C PRO A 117 16.59 18.37 7.29
N ARG A 118 16.24 17.73 6.16
CA ARG A 118 16.88 17.96 4.85
C ARG A 118 16.57 19.32 4.25
N LYS A 119 15.49 19.97 4.70
CA LYS A 119 15.11 21.35 4.31
C LYS A 119 15.26 22.34 5.47
N ASN A 120 16.21 22.11 6.38
CA ASN A 120 16.39 22.93 7.60
C ASN A 120 15.08 23.17 8.35
N PHE A 121 14.26 22.11 8.48
CA PHE A 121 12.97 22.21 9.17
C PHE A 121 12.05 23.30 8.58
N SER A 122 12.12 23.57 7.27
CA SER A 122 11.34 24.65 6.63
C SER A 122 9.83 24.48 6.76
N GLN A 123 9.37 23.25 6.97
CA GLN A 123 7.94 22.93 7.16
C GLN A 123 7.60 22.61 8.62
N PHE A 124 8.52 22.89 9.55
CA PHE A 124 8.29 22.71 10.97
C PHE A 124 7.13 23.59 11.44
N ASP A 125 6.22 22.97 12.16
CA ASP A 125 4.99 23.58 12.63
C ASP A 125 4.64 22.95 13.98
N VAL A 126 4.79 23.73 15.06
CA VAL A 126 4.55 23.28 16.43
C VAL A 126 3.12 22.76 16.56
N GLU A 127 2.15 23.40 15.91
CA GLU A 127 0.73 23.04 16.01
C GLU A 127 0.45 21.68 15.35
N LYS A 128 1.14 21.36 14.25
CA LYS A 128 1.01 20.04 13.61
C LYS A 128 1.63 18.91 14.44
N ILE A 129 2.72 19.20 15.15
CA ILE A 129 3.36 18.23 16.05
C ILE A 129 2.55 18.09 17.33
N SER A 130 2.00 19.18 17.89
CA SER A 130 1.18 19.13 19.09
C SER A 130 -0.07 18.28 18.86
N GLN A 131 -0.67 18.35 17.66
CA GLN A 131 -1.78 17.49 17.27
C GLN A 131 -1.41 15.99 17.16
N LEU A 132 -0.12 15.62 17.14
CA LEU A 132 0.28 14.21 17.29
C LEU A 132 0.03 13.73 18.72
N ALA A 133 0.18 14.59 19.73
CA ALA A 133 -0.13 14.24 21.11
C ALA A 133 -1.64 13.96 21.29
N ASP A 134 -2.50 14.63 20.51
CA ASP A 134 -3.93 14.36 20.48
C ASP A 134 -4.25 12.97 19.88
N ILE A 135 -3.45 12.50 18.91
CA ILE A 135 -3.59 11.13 18.35
C ILE A 135 -3.27 10.07 19.40
N TYR A 136 -2.37 10.39 20.34
CA TYR A 136 -1.98 9.55 21.46
C TYR A 136 -2.54 10.08 22.79
N SER A 137 -3.78 10.55 22.81
CA SER A 137 -4.40 11.20 23.98
C SER A 137 -4.44 10.33 25.25
N GLU A 138 -4.29 9.00 25.13
CA GLU A 138 -4.18 8.09 26.28
C GLU A 138 -2.77 8.09 26.91
N ASP A 139 -1.74 8.46 26.14
CA ASP A 139 -0.34 8.47 26.55
C ASP A 139 0.14 9.85 27.04
N PHE A 140 -0.58 10.92 26.69
CA PHE A 140 -0.20 12.30 27.03
C PHE A 140 -1.30 12.99 27.85
N SER A 141 -0.93 13.55 29.00
CA SER A 141 -1.80 14.47 29.73
C SER A 141 -1.77 15.87 29.13
N GLU A 142 -2.77 16.70 29.44
CA GLU A 142 -2.81 18.11 29.01
C GLU A 142 -1.56 18.90 29.47
N ALA A 143 -1.00 18.53 30.62
CA ALA A 143 0.26 19.09 31.12
C ALA A 143 1.48 18.63 30.29
N ASP A 144 1.51 17.38 29.85
CA ASP A 144 2.59 16.87 28.99
C ASP A 144 2.56 17.55 27.61
N CYS A 145 1.36 17.79 27.06
CA CYS A 145 1.19 18.53 25.81
C CYS A 145 1.74 19.96 25.90
N ALA A 146 1.50 20.65 27.03
CA ALA A 146 2.05 21.99 27.26
C ALA A 146 3.59 21.98 27.34
N ILE A 147 4.16 20.99 28.03
CA ILE A 147 5.63 20.82 28.13
C ILE A 147 6.23 20.51 26.76
N ILE A 148 5.60 19.67 25.96
CA ILE A 148 6.05 19.32 24.61
C ILE A 148 6.07 20.56 23.71
N ASN A 149 5.04 21.41 23.77
CA ASN A 149 5.02 22.66 23.00
C ASN A 149 6.17 23.60 23.38
N ASP A 150 6.39 23.83 24.68
CA ASP A 150 7.50 24.67 25.16
C ASP A 150 8.86 24.11 24.73
N GLN A 151 9.03 22.78 24.79
CA GLN A 151 10.27 22.11 24.37
C GLN A 151 10.48 22.16 22.85
N LEU A 152 9.44 22.01 22.05
CA LEU A 152 9.50 22.10 20.59
C LEU A 152 9.85 23.52 20.14
N GLU A 153 9.26 24.55 20.76
CA GLU A 153 9.64 25.95 20.49
C GLU A 153 11.10 26.22 20.84
N ALA A 154 11.56 25.75 22.00
CA ALA A 154 12.96 25.87 22.39
C ALA A 154 13.89 25.12 21.40
N TYR A 155 13.53 23.91 20.98
CA TYR A 155 14.31 23.11 20.03
C TYR A 155 14.56 23.85 18.71
N ILE A 156 13.53 24.49 18.13
CA ILE A 156 13.70 25.30 16.91
C ILE A 156 14.70 26.44 17.14
N CYS A 157 14.59 27.15 18.26
CA CYS A 157 15.49 28.27 18.58
C CYS A 157 16.96 27.85 18.71
N TYR A 158 17.23 26.60 19.08
CA TYR A 158 18.59 26.07 19.21
C TYR A 158 19.13 25.35 17.95
N VAL A 159 18.25 24.83 17.09
CA VAL A 159 18.64 24.00 15.93
C VAL A 159 18.57 24.75 14.60
N ARG A 160 17.81 25.83 14.51
CA ARG A 160 17.68 26.69 13.32
C ARG A 160 18.77 27.76 13.26
#